data_AF-A0A9D5J2Q7-F1
#
_entry.id   AF-A0A9D5J2Q7-F1
#
_cell.length_a   1.000
_cell.length_b   1.000
_cell.length_c   1.000
_cell.angle_alpha   90.00
_cell.angle_beta   90.00
_cell.angle_gamma   90.00
#
_symmetry.space_group_name_H-M   'P 1'
#
loop_
_entity.id
_entity.type
_entity.pdbx_description
1 polymer ?
#
loop_
_entity_poly.entity_id
_entity_poly.type
_entity_poly.pdbx_seq_one_letter_code
_entity_poly.pdbx_strand_id
1 'polypeptide(L)'
;MADSRAVHWHPSAAYLYVLHLDGPALAWEYLRRNPEYRLAWQHHRHRPQHEAERWGLRLLEDPARDARDAHPDWFPDPSSVVQVYPDADPTDDALLFQLWHIPGRKQLMHDGKRLVLTTQLVDRKLRMAISPTLEDGMAYAYAVRAGRQLRERWRAIEADLAMLDAYSAHHSAIATDRPGRTAMLHMRTLQALDGTLAGASHRGVAEVLFGITAVAERWYDDSDLRAQVRRLIRRGQTLMDGGYQRLL
;
A
#
# COMPACT_ATOMS: atom_id res chain seq x y z
N MET A 1 -17.44 24.68 -20.48
CA MET A 1 -17.33 23.24 -20.15
C MET A 1 -16.78 23.14 -18.75
N ALA A 2 -17.65 22.81 -17.78
CA ALA A 2 -17.28 22.73 -16.38
C ALA A 2 -16.24 21.63 -16.16
N ASP A 3 -15.20 21.96 -15.40
CA ASP A 3 -14.04 21.13 -15.14
C ASP A 3 -14.44 19.88 -14.34
N SER A 4 -14.65 18.76 -15.04
CA SER A 4 -15.08 17.48 -14.45
C SER A 4 -14.07 16.89 -13.45
N ARG A 5 -12.85 17.46 -13.34
CA ARG A 5 -11.88 17.08 -12.30
C ARG A 5 -12.17 17.70 -10.93
N ALA A 6 -13.09 18.68 -10.85
CA ALA A 6 -13.18 19.58 -9.71
C ALA A 6 -13.84 19.02 -8.42
N VAL A 7 -14.37 17.79 -8.36
CA VAL A 7 -15.13 17.34 -7.15
C VAL A 7 -14.89 15.90 -6.69
N HIS A 8 -13.89 15.17 -7.22
CA HIS A 8 -13.68 13.77 -6.80
C HIS A 8 -13.15 13.60 -5.37
N TRP A 9 -12.56 14.65 -4.77
CA TRP A 9 -11.94 14.54 -3.45
C TRP A 9 -12.88 14.85 -2.27
N HIS A 10 -14.06 15.42 -2.53
CA HIS A 10 -15.03 15.78 -1.49
C HIS A 10 -15.64 14.57 -0.76
N PRO A 11 -16.09 13.50 -1.45
CA PRO A 11 -16.74 12.39 -0.76
C PRO A 11 -15.71 11.57 0.02
N SER A 12 -15.75 11.66 1.36
CA SER A 12 -14.86 10.86 2.23
C SER A 12 -15.04 9.35 2.03
N ALA A 13 -16.22 8.92 1.54
CA ALA A 13 -16.49 7.53 1.15
C ALA A 13 -15.51 7.01 0.08
N ALA A 14 -15.02 7.88 -0.82
CA ALA A 14 -14.06 7.51 -1.85
C ALA A 14 -12.70 7.08 -1.28
N TYR A 15 -12.43 7.36 0.00
CA TYR A 15 -11.17 7.05 0.69
C TYR A 15 -11.29 5.89 1.68
N LEU A 16 -12.48 5.31 1.89
CA LEU A 16 -12.66 4.24 2.90
C LEU A 16 -11.78 3.01 2.62
N TYR A 17 -11.46 2.75 1.34
CA TYR A 17 -10.56 1.65 0.98
C TYR A 17 -9.15 1.82 1.55
N VAL A 18 -8.71 3.06 1.84
CA VAL A 18 -7.40 3.37 2.45
C VAL A 18 -7.27 2.72 3.82
N LEU A 19 -8.38 2.48 4.51
CA LEU A 19 -8.39 1.92 5.86
C LEU A 19 -7.86 0.47 5.91
N HIS A 20 -7.77 -0.20 4.76
CA HIS A 20 -7.33 -1.58 4.61
C HIS A 20 -6.02 -1.71 3.81
N LEU A 21 -5.35 -0.59 3.53
CA LEU A 21 -4.09 -0.61 2.79
C LEU A 21 -2.92 -0.89 3.73
N ASP A 22 -2.04 -1.78 3.27
CA ASP A 22 -0.74 -2.01 3.88
C ASP A 22 0.28 -0.95 3.47
N GLY A 23 1.49 -1.03 4.02
CA GLY A 23 2.58 -0.09 3.75
C GLY A 23 2.85 0.12 2.24
N PRO A 24 3.11 -0.94 1.45
CA PRO A 24 3.37 -0.81 0.02
C PRO A 24 2.19 -0.26 -0.78
N ALA A 25 0.95 -0.60 -0.42
CA ALA A 25 -0.23 -0.03 -1.06
C ALA A 25 -0.42 1.46 -0.71
N LEU A 26 -0.17 1.85 0.55
CA LEU A 26 -0.15 3.27 0.94
C LEU A 26 0.96 4.03 0.23
N ALA A 27 2.15 3.43 0.09
CA ALA A 27 3.27 4.02 -0.63
C ALA A 27 2.88 4.36 -2.06
N TRP A 28 2.17 3.45 -2.73
CA TRP A 28 1.64 3.65 -4.07
C TRP A 28 0.65 4.83 -4.14
N GLU A 29 -0.28 4.92 -3.19
CA GLU A 29 -1.24 6.02 -3.17
C GLU A 29 -0.56 7.39 -3.08
N TYR A 30 0.52 7.51 -2.31
CA TYR A 30 1.29 8.74 -2.28
C TYR A 30 2.07 8.97 -3.57
N LEU A 31 2.75 7.94 -4.09
CA LEU A 31 3.56 8.05 -5.31
C LEU A 31 2.71 8.42 -6.54
N ARG A 32 1.57 7.75 -6.77
CA ARG A 32 0.71 8.00 -7.93
C ARG A 32 0.10 9.42 -7.97
N ARG A 33 0.17 10.15 -6.86
CA ARG A 33 -0.26 11.56 -6.74
C ARG A 33 0.84 12.55 -7.06
N ASN A 34 2.09 12.10 -7.10
CA ASN A 34 3.23 12.94 -7.42
C ASN A 34 3.16 13.42 -8.89
N PRO A 35 3.17 14.75 -9.15
CA PRO A 35 3.11 15.29 -10.51
C PRO A 35 4.29 14.87 -11.39
N GLU A 36 5.49 14.79 -10.83
CA GLU A 36 6.69 14.37 -11.56
C GLU A 36 6.61 12.88 -11.94
N TYR A 37 6.06 12.02 -11.05
CA TYR A 37 5.81 10.62 -11.39
C TYR A 37 4.83 10.49 -12.56
N ARG A 38 3.73 11.26 -12.52
CA ARG A 38 2.73 11.27 -13.60
C ARG A 38 3.32 11.75 -14.93
N LEU A 39 4.23 12.74 -14.89
CA LEU A 39 4.96 13.19 -16.08
C LEU A 39 5.90 12.09 -16.60
N ALA A 40 6.68 11.44 -15.73
CA ALA A 40 7.51 10.29 -16.10
C ALA A 40 6.67 9.17 -16.76
N TRP A 41 5.52 8.84 -16.17
CA TRP A 41 4.56 7.91 -16.78
C TRP A 41 4.00 8.39 -18.12
N GLN A 42 3.86 9.68 -18.40
CA GLN A 42 3.43 10.11 -19.74
C GLN A 42 4.53 9.94 -20.80
N HIS A 43 5.79 10.08 -20.39
CA HIS A 43 6.95 10.01 -21.28
C HIS A 43 7.60 8.62 -21.36
N HIS A 44 7.20 7.66 -20.51
CA HIS A 44 7.83 6.34 -20.36
C HIS A 44 8.01 5.53 -21.65
N ARG A 45 7.12 5.72 -22.65
CA ARG A 45 7.19 5.03 -23.96
C ARG A 45 8.52 5.24 -24.69
N HIS A 46 9.30 6.26 -24.31
CA HIS A 46 10.57 6.59 -24.95
C HIS A 46 11.81 6.30 -24.07
N ARG A 47 11.65 6.03 -22.76
CA ARG A 47 12.75 5.80 -21.78
C ARG A 47 12.33 4.90 -20.60
N PRO A 48 12.23 3.57 -20.78
CA PRO A 48 11.47 2.74 -19.84
C PRO A 48 12.18 2.32 -18.54
N GLN A 49 13.49 2.09 -18.51
CA GLN A 49 14.14 1.40 -17.37
C GLN A 49 14.78 2.32 -16.32
N HIS A 50 15.61 3.30 -16.71
CA HIS A 50 16.31 4.16 -15.74
C HIS A 50 15.38 5.08 -14.93
N GLU A 51 14.20 5.40 -15.45
CA GLU A 51 13.26 6.29 -14.75
C GLU A 51 12.53 5.60 -13.60
N ALA A 52 12.33 4.28 -13.66
CA ALA A 52 11.60 3.53 -12.63
C ALA A 52 12.38 3.46 -11.31
N GLU A 53 13.69 3.28 -11.37
CA GLU A 53 14.56 3.14 -10.20
C GLU A 53 14.54 4.38 -9.30
N ARG A 54 14.42 5.58 -9.90
CA ARG A 54 14.28 6.85 -9.16
C ARG A 54 13.06 6.83 -8.21
N TRP A 55 12.02 6.11 -8.60
CA TRP A 55 10.77 5.99 -7.84
C TRP A 55 10.73 4.75 -6.94
N GLY A 56 11.83 4.00 -6.86
CA GLY A 56 11.88 2.73 -6.14
C GLY A 56 11.05 1.64 -6.81
N LEU A 57 10.90 1.68 -8.13
CA LEU A 57 10.18 0.66 -8.91
C LEU A 57 11.12 -0.01 -9.91
N ARG A 58 10.89 -1.28 -10.22
CA ARG A 58 11.54 -1.96 -11.36
C ARG A 58 10.94 -1.53 -12.70
N LEU A 59 9.64 -1.29 -12.69
CA LEU A 59 8.86 -0.83 -13.83
C LEU A 59 7.85 0.22 -13.37
N LEU A 60 7.64 1.25 -14.18
CA LEU A 60 6.58 2.21 -13.91
C LEU A 60 5.20 1.52 -13.99
N GLU A 61 4.27 1.98 -13.15
CA GLU A 61 2.89 1.49 -13.05
C GLU A 61 1.95 2.66 -13.38
N ASP A 62 0.75 2.35 -13.88
CA ASP A 62 -0.20 3.38 -14.31
C ASP A 62 -0.74 4.18 -13.10
N PRO A 63 -0.39 5.49 -12.93
CA PRO A 63 -0.86 6.28 -11.81
C PRO A 63 -2.38 6.52 -11.80
N ALA A 64 -3.09 6.20 -12.89
CA ALA A 64 -4.55 6.21 -12.91
C ALA A 64 -5.16 5.09 -12.06
N ARG A 65 -4.44 3.98 -11.83
CA ARG A 65 -4.88 2.86 -11.01
C ARG A 65 -4.59 3.13 -9.54
N ASP A 66 -5.61 2.99 -8.70
CA ASP A 66 -5.43 3.03 -7.25
C ASP A 66 -4.89 1.69 -6.71
N ALA A 67 -4.55 1.64 -5.43
CA ALA A 67 -3.87 0.50 -4.82
C ALA A 67 -4.72 -0.79 -4.76
N ARG A 68 -6.01 -0.74 -5.13
CA ARG A 68 -6.83 -1.95 -5.27
C ARG A 68 -6.48 -2.70 -6.56
N ASP A 69 -6.15 -1.96 -7.62
CA ASP A 69 -5.95 -2.49 -8.97
C ASP A 69 -4.50 -2.34 -9.48
N ALA A 70 -3.68 -1.52 -8.82
CA ALA A 70 -2.26 -1.35 -9.16
C ALA A 70 -1.38 -2.40 -8.49
N HIS A 71 -0.30 -2.81 -9.19
CA HIS A 71 0.66 -3.80 -8.73
C HIS A 71 2.09 -3.31 -8.89
N PRO A 72 2.49 -2.27 -8.13
CA PRO A 72 3.82 -1.70 -8.27
C PRO A 72 4.90 -2.72 -7.91
N ASP A 73 5.84 -2.90 -8.82
CA ASP A 73 7.01 -3.76 -8.63
C ASP A 73 8.10 -3.01 -7.88
N TRP A 74 7.94 -2.94 -6.56
CA TRP A 74 8.84 -2.19 -5.66
C TRP A 74 10.26 -2.76 -5.64
N PHE A 75 11.25 -1.87 -5.69
CA PHE A 75 12.67 -2.18 -5.56
C PHE A 75 13.38 -1.19 -4.62
N PRO A 76 14.09 -1.68 -3.58
CA PRO A 76 14.19 -3.08 -3.15
C PRO A 76 12.83 -3.63 -2.68
N ASP A 77 12.74 -4.97 -2.54
CA ASP A 77 11.50 -5.60 -2.07
C ASP A 77 11.08 -4.99 -0.72
N PRO A 78 9.77 -4.73 -0.52
CA PRO A 78 9.26 -4.31 0.76
C PRO A 78 9.63 -5.26 1.90
N SER A 79 9.75 -4.71 3.09
CA SER A 79 10.05 -5.41 4.34
C SER A 79 9.07 -6.54 4.67
N SER A 80 7.83 -6.45 4.18
CA SER A 80 6.77 -7.46 4.35
C SER A 80 6.79 -8.61 3.32
N VAL A 81 7.68 -8.60 2.33
CA VAL A 81 7.73 -9.69 1.34
C VAL A 81 8.39 -10.94 1.93
N VAL A 82 7.58 -11.98 2.14
CA VAL A 82 8.03 -13.30 2.58
C VAL A 82 8.74 -14.01 1.42
N GLN A 83 9.87 -14.67 1.70
CA GLN A 83 10.54 -15.49 0.69
C GLN A 83 10.08 -16.94 0.83
N VAL A 84 9.81 -17.61 -0.29
CA VAL A 84 9.34 -19.00 -0.33
C VAL A 84 10.34 -19.81 -1.13
N TYR A 85 10.99 -20.78 -0.49
CA TYR A 85 12.03 -21.62 -1.08
C TYR A 85 11.69 -23.10 -0.90
N PRO A 86 12.22 -23.99 -1.75
CA PRO A 86 12.21 -25.43 -1.46
C PRO A 86 12.84 -25.69 -0.10
N ASP A 87 12.18 -26.53 0.70
CA ASP A 87 12.78 -27.04 1.92
C ASP A 87 13.89 -28.04 1.55
N ALA A 88 15.08 -27.82 2.09
CA ALA A 88 16.25 -28.65 1.82
C ALA A 88 16.28 -29.92 2.68
N ASP A 89 15.56 -29.95 3.80
CA ASP A 89 15.52 -31.06 4.75
C ASP A 89 14.12 -31.21 5.34
N PRO A 90 13.13 -31.62 4.53
CA PRO A 90 11.73 -31.65 4.95
C PRO A 90 11.47 -32.72 6.01
N THR A 91 10.71 -32.36 7.04
CA THR A 91 10.18 -33.27 8.05
C THR A 91 8.90 -33.97 7.57
N ASP A 92 8.43 -35.00 8.29
CA ASP A 92 7.22 -35.77 7.95
C ASP A 92 5.94 -34.91 7.90
N ASP A 93 5.92 -33.77 8.60
CA ASP A 93 4.83 -32.80 8.65
C ASP A 93 5.03 -31.58 7.73
N ALA A 94 6.04 -31.63 6.84
CA ALA A 94 6.34 -30.52 5.93
C ALA A 94 5.15 -30.17 5.03
N LEU A 95 4.86 -28.87 4.94
CA LEU A 95 3.81 -28.36 4.05
C LEU A 95 4.26 -28.44 2.61
N LEU A 96 3.39 -28.96 1.75
CA LEU A 96 3.62 -29.01 0.30
C LEU A 96 3.15 -27.71 -0.34
N PHE A 97 3.98 -27.15 -1.21
CA PHE A 97 3.67 -25.93 -1.92
C PHE A 97 2.60 -26.21 -2.96
N GLN A 98 1.42 -25.64 -2.76
CA GLN A 98 0.31 -25.75 -3.71
C GLN A 98 -0.32 -24.37 -3.88
N LEU A 99 -0.02 -23.72 -5.00
CA LEU A 99 -0.40 -22.33 -5.26
C LEU A 99 -1.89 -22.06 -5.04
N TRP A 100 -2.73 -23.03 -5.41
CA TRP A 100 -4.18 -22.90 -5.35
C TRP A 100 -4.76 -23.04 -3.94
N HIS A 101 -4.04 -23.68 -3.01
CA HIS A 101 -4.44 -23.81 -1.60
C HIS A 101 -4.15 -22.56 -0.77
N ILE A 102 -3.26 -21.70 -1.24
CA ILE A 102 -3.03 -20.40 -0.61
C ILE A 102 -4.34 -19.60 -0.67
N PRO A 103 -4.89 -19.12 0.44
CA PRO A 103 -6.19 -18.48 0.44
C PRO A 103 -6.18 -17.08 -0.17
N GLY A 104 -7.37 -16.57 -0.49
CA GLY A 104 -7.55 -15.20 -0.98
C GLY A 104 -7.44 -15.04 -2.50
N ARG A 105 -7.73 -13.81 -2.96
CA ARG A 105 -7.62 -13.44 -4.38
C ARG A 105 -6.15 -13.30 -4.73
N LYS A 106 -5.68 -14.15 -5.64
CA LYS A 106 -4.27 -14.26 -6.02
C LYS A 106 -3.95 -13.44 -7.26
N GLN A 107 -2.79 -12.81 -7.24
CA GLN A 107 -2.21 -12.08 -8.35
C GLN A 107 -0.74 -12.46 -8.44
N LEU A 108 -0.31 -12.87 -9.63
CA LEU A 108 1.03 -13.35 -9.86
C LEU A 108 1.71 -12.41 -10.86
N MET A 109 2.93 -12.00 -10.53
CA MET A 109 3.79 -11.22 -11.41
C MET A 109 5.19 -11.82 -11.46
N HIS A 110 5.92 -11.56 -12.53
CA HIS A 110 7.31 -11.98 -12.66
C HIS A 110 8.22 -10.73 -12.59
N ASP A 111 9.06 -10.64 -11.56
CA ASP A 111 9.91 -9.45 -11.29
C ASP A 111 11.20 -9.41 -12.13
N GLY A 112 11.30 -10.31 -13.10
CA GLY A 112 12.48 -10.54 -13.94
C GLY A 112 13.43 -11.61 -13.40
N LYS A 113 13.26 -12.07 -12.16
CA LYS A 113 14.07 -13.13 -11.55
C LYS A 113 13.23 -14.27 -10.98
N ARG A 114 12.03 -13.97 -10.51
CA ARG A 114 11.18 -14.90 -9.76
C ARG A 114 9.72 -14.48 -9.85
N LEU A 115 8.86 -15.35 -9.35
CA LEU A 115 7.43 -15.07 -9.23
C LEU A 115 7.16 -14.36 -7.90
N VAL A 116 6.40 -13.26 -7.97
CA VAL A 116 5.87 -12.58 -6.79
C VAL A 116 4.37 -12.77 -6.77
N LEU A 117 3.89 -13.48 -5.75
CA LEU A 117 2.49 -13.72 -5.48
C LEU A 117 2.00 -12.67 -4.48
N THR A 118 1.01 -11.88 -4.87
CA THR A 118 0.21 -11.08 -3.95
C THR A 118 -1.11 -11.80 -3.72
N THR A 119 -1.42 -12.11 -2.47
CA THR A 119 -2.76 -12.60 -2.09
C THR A 119 -3.49 -11.56 -1.26
N GLN A 120 -4.71 -11.23 -1.69
CA GLN A 120 -5.63 -10.39 -0.96
C GLN A 120 -6.53 -11.28 -0.10
N LEU A 121 -6.33 -11.19 1.21
CA LEU A 121 -7.23 -11.70 2.25
C LEU A 121 -8.25 -10.60 2.60
N VAL A 122 -9.18 -10.85 3.52
CA VAL A 122 -10.31 -9.95 3.81
C VAL A 122 -9.87 -8.51 4.13
N ASP A 123 -8.83 -8.35 4.94
CA ASP A 123 -8.35 -7.05 5.43
C ASP A 123 -6.85 -6.81 5.22
N ARG A 124 -6.15 -7.76 4.60
CA ARG A 124 -4.70 -7.72 4.41
C ARG A 124 -4.24 -8.24 3.06
N LYS A 125 -3.09 -7.72 2.63
CA LYS A 125 -2.34 -8.23 1.47
C LYS A 125 -1.08 -8.91 1.97
N LEU A 126 -0.91 -10.19 1.62
CA LEU A 126 0.34 -10.92 1.80
C LEU A 126 1.09 -10.95 0.47
N ARG A 127 2.40 -10.66 0.50
CA ARG A 127 3.29 -10.76 -0.66
C ARG A 127 4.36 -11.81 -0.42
N MET A 128 4.47 -12.74 -1.36
CA MET A 128 5.43 -13.84 -1.32
C MET A 128 6.27 -13.83 -2.58
N ALA A 129 7.59 -13.84 -2.41
CA ALA A 129 8.54 -14.06 -3.48
C ALA A 129 8.87 -15.55 -3.56
N ILE A 130 8.39 -16.21 -4.60
CA ILE A 130 8.51 -17.65 -4.83
C ILE A 130 9.77 -17.93 -5.64
N SER A 131 10.66 -18.78 -5.10
CA SER A 131 11.87 -19.22 -5.80
C SER A 131 11.54 -19.85 -7.16
N PRO A 132 12.30 -19.57 -8.24
CA PRO A 132 12.12 -20.24 -9.53
C PRO A 132 12.38 -21.75 -9.47
N THR A 133 13.01 -22.23 -8.41
CA THR A 133 13.29 -23.66 -8.16
C THR A 133 12.23 -24.36 -7.34
N LEU A 134 11.17 -23.66 -6.92
CA LEU A 134 10.06 -24.27 -6.16
C LEU A 134 8.96 -24.69 -7.11
N GLU A 135 8.65 -25.99 -7.13
CA GLU A 135 7.61 -26.58 -7.94
C GLU A 135 6.39 -26.98 -7.10
N ASP A 136 5.25 -27.22 -7.77
CA ASP A 136 4.03 -27.69 -7.12
C ASP A 136 4.26 -29.07 -6.48
N GLY A 137 3.82 -29.23 -5.23
CA GLY A 137 3.99 -30.45 -4.45
C GLY A 137 5.36 -30.58 -3.75
N MET A 138 6.29 -29.64 -3.92
CA MET A 138 7.54 -29.64 -3.15
C MET A 138 7.29 -29.13 -1.72
N ALA A 139 7.98 -29.72 -0.74
CA ALA A 139 8.07 -29.14 0.58
C ALA A 139 8.72 -27.75 0.50
N TYR A 140 8.23 -26.80 1.30
CA TYR A 140 8.72 -25.42 1.23
C TYR A 140 8.87 -24.78 2.60
N ALA A 141 9.79 -23.82 2.66
CA ALA A 141 10.07 -23.03 3.85
C ALA A 141 9.87 -21.53 3.58
N TYR A 142 9.40 -20.82 4.61
CA TYR A 142 9.39 -19.36 4.63
C TYR A 142 10.73 -18.83 5.13
N ALA A 143 11.30 -17.87 4.41
CA ALA A 143 12.53 -17.20 4.80
C ALA A 143 12.36 -15.68 4.85
N VAL A 144 13.10 -15.05 5.76
CA VAL A 144 13.18 -13.58 5.89
C VAL A 144 14.55 -13.13 5.43
N ARG A 145 14.60 -12.13 4.54
CA ARG A 145 15.87 -11.60 4.04
C ARG A 145 16.66 -10.93 5.18
N ALA A 146 17.91 -11.36 5.38
CA ALA A 146 18.85 -10.75 6.31
C ALA A 146 19.04 -9.24 6.05
N GLY A 147 19.27 -8.46 7.10
CA GLY A 147 19.48 -7.02 6.97
C GLY A 147 19.42 -6.26 8.29
N ARG A 148 19.68 -4.94 8.23
CA ARG A 148 19.73 -4.05 9.40
C ARG A 148 18.40 -3.88 10.15
N GLN A 149 17.28 -4.27 9.51
CA GLN A 149 15.91 -4.18 10.06
C GLN A 149 15.27 -5.56 10.27
N LEU A 150 16.08 -6.59 10.54
CA LEU A 150 15.58 -7.97 10.66
C LEU A 150 14.41 -8.12 11.65
N ARG A 151 14.46 -7.46 12.81
CA ARG A 151 13.37 -7.54 13.81
C ARG A 151 12.05 -6.96 13.31
N GLU A 152 12.10 -5.85 12.59
CA GLU A 152 10.89 -5.21 12.04
C GLU A 152 10.30 -6.07 10.92
N ARG A 153 11.16 -6.59 10.03
CA ARG A 153 10.77 -7.53 8.97
C ARG A 153 10.15 -8.80 9.54
N TRP A 154 10.78 -9.39 10.56
CA TRP A 154 10.28 -10.59 11.21
C TRP A 154 8.89 -10.37 11.79
N ARG A 155 8.66 -9.27 12.54
CA ARG A 155 7.34 -8.96 13.11
C ARG A 155 6.27 -8.74 12.05
N ALA A 156 6.60 -8.09 10.93
CA ALA A 156 5.66 -7.91 9.83
C ALA A 156 5.26 -9.25 9.22
N ILE A 157 6.25 -10.11 8.97
CA ILE A 157 6.06 -11.43 8.37
C ILE A 157 5.32 -12.38 9.32
N GLU A 158 5.64 -12.38 10.62
CA GLU A 158 4.94 -13.17 11.64
C GLU A 158 3.43 -12.85 11.65
N ALA A 159 3.07 -11.56 11.62
CA ALA A 159 1.68 -11.14 11.57
C ALA A 159 0.97 -11.58 10.27
N ASP A 160 1.68 -11.59 9.14
CA ASP A 160 1.12 -12.02 7.86
C ASP A 160 1.04 -13.55 7.72
N LEU A 161 1.99 -14.30 8.29
CA LEU A 161 1.99 -15.77 8.28
C LEU A 161 0.95 -16.36 9.26
N ALA A 162 0.78 -15.76 10.44
CA ALA A 162 -0.27 -16.17 11.39
C ALA A 162 -1.67 -16.15 10.76
N MET A 163 -1.89 -15.29 9.76
CA MET A 163 -3.15 -15.25 9.00
C MET A 163 -3.34 -16.44 8.08
N LEU A 164 -2.27 -16.99 7.51
CA LEU A 164 -2.35 -18.21 6.70
C LEU A 164 -2.75 -19.42 7.55
N ASP A 165 -2.20 -19.51 8.77
CA ASP A 165 -2.56 -20.56 9.73
C ASP A 165 -4.04 -20.43 10.15
N ALA A 166 -4.47 -19.22 10.51
CA ALA A 166 -5.84 -18.94 10.92
C ALA A 166 -6.86 -19.25 9.81
N TYR A 167 -6.56 -18.89 8.56
CA TYR A 167 -7.44 -19.15 7.41
C TYR A 167 -7.51 -20.64 7.08
N SER A 168 -6.39 -21.36 7.20
CA SER A 168 -6.36 -22.82 7.04
C SER A 168 -7.20 -23.52 8.12
N ALA A 169 -7.27 -22.94 9.32
CA ALA A 169 -8.05 -23.47 10.44
C ALA A 169 -9.55 -23.09 10.42
N HIS A 170 -9.94 -21.95 9.85
CA HIS A 170 -11.32 -21.43 9.96
C HIS A 170 -11.85 -20.85 8.63
N HIS A 171 -12.80 -21.54 7.99
CA HIS A 171 -13.62 -21.03 6.88
C HIS A 171 -14.78 -20.13 7.37
N SER A 172 -14.58 -19.39 8.46
CA SER A 172 -15.63 -18.59 9.11
C SER A 172 -15.34 -17.10 8.97
N ALA A 173 -16.40 -16.32 8.73
CA ALA A 173 -16.33 -14.86 8.57
C ALA A 173 -15.52 -14.21 9.70
N ILE A 174 -14.35 -13.67 9.35
CA ILE A 174 -13.48 -12.94 10.27
C ILE A 174 -14.13 -11.57 10.51
N ALA A 175 -14.55 -11.29 11.74
CA ALA A 175 -14.95 -9.96 12.13
C ALA A 175 -13.72 -9.04 12.07
N THR A 176 -13.77 -8.01 11.23
CA THR A 176 -12.67 -7.05 11.10
C THR A 176 -12.65 -6.09 12.28
N ASP A 177 -11.46 -5.86 12.85
CA ASP A 177 -11.28 -4.84 13.85
C ASP A 177 -11.58 -3.44 13.32
N ARG A 178 -11.98 -2.54 14.24
CA ARG A 178 -12.19 -1.13 13.91
C ARG A 178 -10.89 -0.53 13.35
N PRO A 179 -10.94 0.25 12.25
CA PRO A 179 -9.75 0.87 11.69
C PRO A 179 -8.95 1.65 12.72
N GLY A 180 -7.66 1.34 12.80
CA GLY A 180 -6.75 1.97 13.75
C GLY A 180 -6.54 3.46 13.48
N ARG A 181 -6.04 4.18 14.49
CA ARG A 181 -5.74 5.62 14.41
C ARG A 181 -4.80 5.96 13.24
N THR A 182 -3.81 5.11 12.97
CA THR A 182 -2.85 5.27 11.87
C THR A 182 -3.52 5.18 10.50
N ALA A 183 -4.44 4.23 10.30
CA ALA A 183 -5.20 4.08 9.06
C ALA A 183 -6.09 5.31 8.80
N MET A 184 -6.81 5.76 9.82
CA MET A 184 -7.60 7.00 9.75
C MET A 184 -6.75 8.24 9.45
N LEU A 185 -5.53 8.31 9.99
CA LEU A 185 -4.59 9.38 9.69
C LEU A 185 -4.18 9.35 8.21
N HIS A 186 -3.84 8.18 7.66
CA HIS A 186 -3.49 8.04 6.24
C HIS A 186 -4.66 8.42 5.32
N MET A 187 -5.87 7.94 5.60
CA MET A 187 -7.09 8.29 4.86
C MET A 187 -7.28 9.81 4.79
N ARG A 188 -7.28 10.49 5.95
CA ARG A 188 -7.43 11.96 6.01
C ARG A 188 -6.26 12.70 5.37
N THR A 189 -5.04 12.16 5.46
CA THR A 189 -3.85 12.74 4.82
C THR A 189 -3.98 12.72 3.30
N LEU A 190 -4.42 11.59 2.72
CA LEU A 190 -4.63 11.46 1.28
C LEU A 190 -5.76 12.39 0.79
N GLN A 191 -6.87 12.46 1.51
CA GLN A 191 -7.97 13.36 1.15
C GLN A 191 -7.57 14.84 1.25
N ALA A 192 -6.80 15.23 2.27
CA ALA A 192 -6.24 16.57 2.38
C ALA A 192 -5.27 16.90 1.23
N LEU A 193 -4.43 15.93 0.86
CA LEU A 193 -3.50 16.06 -0.26
C LEU A 193 -4.25 16.25 -1.58
N ASP A 194 -5.25 15.42 -1.86
CA ASP A 194 -6.05 15.51 -3.09
C ASP A 194 -6.81 16.84 -3.17
N GLY A 195 -7.36 17.32 -2.06
CA GLY A 195 -7.96 18.66 -2.02
C GLY A 195 -6.94 19.78 -2.29
N THR A 196 -5.74 19.66 -1.72
CA THR A 196 -4.65 20.65 -1.95
C THR A 196 -4.18 20.63 -3.41
N LEU A 197 -4.00 19.46 -4.01
CA LEU A 197 -3.62 19.30 -5.42
C LEU A 197 -4.72 19.80 -6.37
N ALA A 198 -5.99 19.76 -5.95
CA ALA A 198 -7.12 20.36 -6.66
C ALA A 198 -7.25 21.87 -6.45
N GLY A 199 -6.33 22.52 -5.73
CA GLY A 199 -6.32 23.96 -5.49
C GLY A 199 -7.25 24.43 -4.36
N ALA A 200 -7.77 23.53 -3.53
CA ALA A 200 -8.61 23.91 -2.41
C ALA A 200 -7.83 24.71 -1.35
N SER A 201 -8.49 25.71 -0.76
CA SER A 201 -7.94 26.44 0.38
C SER A 201 -7.86 25.54 1.62
N HIS A 202 -7.00 25.89 2.59
CA HIS A 202 -6.97 25.18 3.87
C HIS A 202 -8.34 25.12 4.55
N ARG A 203 -9.16 26.18 4.42
CA ARG A 203 -10.51 26.20 4.97
C ARG A 203 -11.43 25.23 4.22
N GLY A 204 -11.35 25.19 2.89
CA GLY A 204 -12.13 24.22 2.09
C GLY A 204 -11.78 22.77 2.41
N VAL A 205 -10.49 22.46 2.60
CA VAL A 205 -10.05 21.14 3.09
C VAL A 205 -10.63 20.84 4.48
N ALA A 206 -10.66 21.84 5.38
CA ALA A 206 -11.23 21.68 6.71
C ALA A 206 -12.74 21.38 6.67
N GLU A 207 -13.48 22.11 5.82
CA GLU A 207 -14.94 21.98 5.69
C GLU A 207 -15.32 20.57 5.20
N VAL A 208 -14.52 19.99 4.30
CA VAL A 208 -14.72 18.61 3.82
C VAL A 208 -14.36 17.58 4.89
N LEU A 209 -13.23 17.74 5.58
CA LEU A 209 -12.74 16.73 6.53
C LEU A 209 -13.48 16.74 7.87
N PHE A 210 -13.93 17.90 8.33
CA PHE A 210 -14.46 18.12 9.68
C PHE A 210 -15.89 18.68 9.69
N GLY A 211 -16.42 19.06 8.52
CA GLY A 211 -17.76 19.63 8.39
C GLY A 211 -17.79 21.15 8.53
N ILE A 212 -18.72 21.78 7.81
CA ILE A 212 -18.87 23.25 7.74
C ILE A 212 -19.16 23.84 9.12
N THR A 213 -20.03 23.21 9.92
CA THR A 213 -20.39 23.68 11.27
C THR A 213 -19.18 23.75 12.19
N ALA A 214 -18.34 22.71 12.21
CA ALA A 214 -17.14 22.68 13.05
C ALA A 214 -16.13 23.75 12.63
N VAL A 215 -16.00 24.01 11.32
CA VAL A 215 -15.14 25.08 10.79
C VAL A 215 -15.69 26.45 11.16
N ALA A 216 -17.00 26.68 11.06
CA ALA A 216 -17.61 27.95 11.43
C ALA A 216 -17.34 28.32 12.91
N GLU A 217 -17.37 27.32 13.80
CA GLU A 217 -17.15 27.52 15.25
C GLU A 217 -15.67 27.62 15.65
N ARG A 218 -14.77 26.91 14.95
CA ARG A 218 -13.40 26.66 15.45
C ARG A 218 -12.29 27.11 14.49
N TRP A 219 -12.60 27.84 13.42
CA TRP A 219 -11.62 28.28 12.44
C TRP A 219 -11.18 29.73 12.66
N TYR A 220 -10.07 29.89 13.38
CA TYR A 220 -9.36 31.15 13.61
C TYR A 220 -7.84 30.91 13.54
N ASP A 221 -7.04 31.97 13.55
CA ASP A 221 -5.62 31.93 13.18
C ASP A 221 -4.79 30.93 14.00
N ASP A 222 -5.02 30.86 15.31
CA ASP A 222 -4.32 29.95 16.24
C ASP A 222 -5.17 28.75 16.68
N SER A 223 -6.16 28.35 15.88
CA SER A 223 -7.02 27.21 16.21
C SER A 223 -6.34 25.84 16.01
N ASP A 224 -6.66 24.90 16.90
CA ASP A 224 -6.23 23.50 16.77
C ASP A 224 -6.71 22.87 15.45
N LEU A 225 -7.89 23.25 14.96
CA LEU A 225 -8.45 22.76 13.70
C LEU A 225 -7.58 23.18 12.51
N ARG A 226 -7.20 24.46 12.44
CA ARG A 226 -6.29 24.97 11.41
C ARG A 226 -4.90 24.34 11.51
N ALA A 227 -4.40 24.11 12.72
CA ALA A 227 -3.14 23.41 12.94
C ALA A 227 -3.19 21.94 12.47
N GLN A 228 -4.29 21.22 12.74
CA GLN A 228 -4.51 19.85 12.27
C GLN A 228 -4.53 19.76 10.74
N VAL A 229 -5.27 20.64 10.06
CA VAL A 229 -5.30 20.68 8.59
C VAL A 229 -3.91 20.96 8.01
N ARG A 230 -3.18 21.96 8.54
CA ARG A 230 -1.80 22.24 8.12
C ARG A 230 -0.86 21.05 8.32
N ARG A 231 -1.07 20.23 9.36
CA ARG A 231 -0.28 19.01 9.59
C ARG A 231 -0.62 17.92 8.59
N LEU A 232 -1.90 17.70 8.29
CA LEU A 232 -2.34 16.71 7.28
C LEU A 232 -1.79 17.05 5.89
N ILE A 233 -1.90 18.31 5.46
CA ILE A 233 -1.41 18.77 4.16
C ILE A 233 0.11 18.58 4.06
N ARG A 234 0.86 19.10 5.03
CA ARG A 234 2.34 18.93 5.06
C ARG A 234 2.74 17.47 5.07
N ARG A 235 2.04 16.63 5.86
CA ARG A 235 2.31 15.19 5.89
C ARG A 235 2.07 14.54 4.52
N GLY A 236 0.97 14.89 3.84
CA GLY A 236 0.65 14.37 2.52
C GLY A 236 1.70 14.73 1.48
N GLN A 237 2.12 15.99 1.45
CA GLN A 237 3.19 16.46 0.56
C GLN A 237 4.51 15.74 0.85
N THR A 238 4.94 15.68 2.12
CA THR A 238 6.17 14.95 2.50
C THR A 238 6.14 13.48 2.09
N LEU A 239 4.99 12.80 2.22
CA LEU A 239 4.87 11.40 1.79
C LEU A 239 4.89 11.28 0.27
N MET A 240 4.19 12.14 -0.46
CA MET A 240 4.19 12.18 -1.93
C MET A 240 5.58 12.46 -2.52
N ASP A 241 6.36 13.32 -1.86
CA ASP A 241 7.67 13.78 -2.32
C ASP A 241 8.82 12.88 -1.81
N GLY A 242 8.63 11.56 -1.92
CA GLY A 242 9.63 10.54 -1.57
C GLY A 242 9.50 9.97 -0.16
N GLY A 243 8.77 10.61 0.75
CA GLY A 243 8.57 10.10 2.11
C GLY A 243 7.82 8.77 2.18
N TYR A 244 7.11 8.39 1.10
CA TYR A 244 6.41 7.11 0.93
C TYR A 244 7.36 5.90 1.02
N GLN A 245 8.65 6.07 0.70
CA GLN A 245 9.63 4.98 0.73
C GLN A 245 9.82 4.38 2.14
N ARG A 246 9.46 5.13 3.20
CA ARG A 246 9.47 4.63 4.58
C ARG A 246 8.32 3.67 4.90
N LEU A 247 7.37 3.51 3.98
CA LEU A 247 6.25 2.58 4.09
C LEU A 247 6.53 1.24 3.37
N LEU A 248 7.70 1.12 2.73
CA LEU A 248 8.16 -0.09 2.06
C LEU A 248 8.92 -0.99 3.06
#